data_AF-A0A6N2NJZ0-F1
#
_entry.id   AF-A0A6N2NJZ0-F1
#
_cell.length_a   1.000
_cell.length_b   1.000
_cell.length_c   1.000
_cell.angle_alpha   90.00
_cell.angle_beta   90.00
_cell.angle_gamma   90.00
#
_symmetry.space_group_name_H-M   'P 1'
#
loop_
_entity.id
_entity.type
_entity.pdbx_description
1 polymer ?
#
loop_
_entity_poly.entity_id
_entity_poly.type
_entity_poly.pdbx_seq_one_letter_code
_entity_poly.pdbx_strand_id
1 'polypeptide(L)'
;MDVGGDIYRVSSARLSSSSNIWRNSTMEVFSRSSRDEDDEEALKWAALEKLPSFLRMRRGILTEEKGQAREIDVANLGLIEKRNLLERLVKISEEDNERFLLKLKERIHRVGLDLPTIEVRFEHLSIEAEAYVGGRALPTIFNFSANMLEGFLSFLHILPSRKQPFPILHDLSGIIKPRRMTLLLGPPSSGKTTLLLALAGKLGKDLKSSGSVTYNGHEMAEFVPQRTSAYISQHDLHIGEMTVRETLSFSARCQGVGPRYEMLTELSRREREANIKPDPDIDIFMKAAALEGQETNVTTDYILKILGLEICADTMVGDEMIRGISGGQKKRVTTDASWTSTSIFHG
;
A
#
# COMPACT_ATOMS: atom_id res chain seq x y z
N MET A 1 -83.43 -52.81 -32.36
CA MET A 1 -82.90 -52.42 -31.04
C MET A 1 -81.74 -51.48 -31.30
N ASP A 2 -81.96 -50.38 -32.01
CA ASP A 2 -82.76 -49.18 -31.66
C ASP A 2 -81.74 -48.09 -31.34
N VAL A 3 -81.76 -46.87 -31.86
CA VAL A 3 -82.53 -46.17 -32.91
C VAL A 3 -81.67 -44.92 -33.19
N GLY A 4 -81.54 -44.54 -34.46
CA GLY A 4 -81.53 -43.15 -34.94
C GLY A 4 -80.32 -42.25 -34.60
N GLY A 5 -79.84 -41.38 -35.48
CA GLY A 5 -80.30 -41.00 -36.81
C GLY A 5 -79.44 -39.84 -37.33
N ASP A 6 -79.23 -39.86 -38.64
CA ASP A 6 -79.08 -38.76 -39.61
C ASP A 6 -78.12 -37.59 -39.30
N ILE A 7 -76.95 -37.51 -39.95
CA ILE A 7 -76.66 -37.08 -41.34
C ILE A 7 -76.99 -35.61 -41.63
N TYR A 8 -75.94 -34.79 -41.76
CA TYR A 8 -75.80 -33.71 -42.75
C TYR A 8 -74.30 -33.61 -43.12
N ARG A 9 -73.82 -34.25 -44.19
CA ARG A 9 -73.64 -33.71 -45.55
C ARG A 9 -73.14 -32.24 -45.57
N VAL A 10 -71.90 -32.01 -46.00
CA VAL A 10 -71.51 -31.57 -47.38
C VAL A 10 -70.01 -31.26 -47.43
N SER A 11 -69.37 -31.80 -48.48
CA SER A 11 -68.22 -31.34 -49.30
C SER A 11 -67.49 -30.05 -48.86
N SER A 12 -66.17 -29.93 -49.00
CA SER A 12 -65.51 -29.75 -50.30
C SER A 12 -63.99 -29.67 -50.15
N ALA A 13 -63.28 -30.15 -51.17
CA ALA A 13 -61.85 -29.99 -51.40
C ALA A 13 -61.44 -28.55 -51.75
N ARG A 14 -60.20 -28.15 -51.46
CA ARG A 14 -59.13 -27.85 -52.46
C ARG A 14 -57.91 -27.19 -51.83
N LEU A 15 -56.75 -27.60 -52.33
CA LEU A 15 -55.44 -26.95 -52.24
C LEU A 15 -55.39 -25.62 -53.02
N SER A 16 -54.60 -24.66 -52.54
CA SER A 16 -53.58 -23.87 -53.27
C SER A 16 -53.16 -22.68 -52.39
N SER A 17 -51.90 -22.57 -51.94
CA SER A 17 -50.74 -21.99 -52.62
C SER A 17 -50.40 -20.59 -52.09
N SER A 18 -49.14 -20.46 -51.65
CA SER A 18 -48.25 -19.28 -51.68
C SER A 18 -48.68 -17.99 -50.98
N SER A 19 -48.01 -17.68 -49.87
CA SER A 19 -47.48 -16.34 -49.63
C SER A 19 -46.18 -16.42 -48.83
N ASN A 20 -45.10 -15.90 -49.45
CA ASN A 20 -43.82 -15.65 -48.79
C ASN A 20 -44.03 -14.59 -47.70
N ILE A 21 -43.92 -14.98 -46.44
CA ILE A 21 -43.90 -14.04 -45.32
C ILE A 21 -42.48 -13.99 -44.79
N TRP A 22 -41.77 -12.96 -45.23
CA TRP A 22 -40.54 -12.47 -44.63
C TRP A 22 -40.79 -12.25 -43.14
N ARG A 23 -40.21 -13.10 -42.28
CA ARG A 23 -40.14 -12.85 -40.85
C ARG A 23 -38.78 -12.22 -40.53
N ASN A 24 -38.87 -10.94 -40.19
CA ASN A 24 -37.85 -10.10 -39.55
C ASN A 24 -36.80 -10.88 -38.76
N SER A 25 -35.59 -11.00 -39.33
CA SER A 25 -34.37 -11.32 -38.60
C SER A 25 -33.81 -10.00 -38.04
N THR A 26 -34.43 -9.48 -36.99
CA THR A 26 -33.94 -8.24 -36.34
C THR A 26 -34.11 -8.22 -34.81
N MET A 27 -34.52 -9.33 -34.20
CA MET A 27 -34.61 -9.45 -32.73
C MET A 27 -34.23 -10.85 -32.26
N GLU A 28 -33.03 -11.32 -32.58
CA GLU A 28 -32.33 -12.38 -31.83
C GLU A 28 -30.84 -12.02 -31.64
N VAL A 29 -30.57 -10.82 -31.15
CA VAL A 29 -29.18 -10.33 -30.95
C VAL A 29 -28.81 -10.08 -29.48
N PHE A 30 -29.72 -10.24 -28.52
CA PHE A 30 -29.39 -10.01 -27.11
C PHE A 30 -29.95 -11.07 -26.19
N SER A 31 -29.33 -12.24 -26.23
CA SER A 31 -29.27 -13.15 -25.08
C SER A 31 -27.93 -13.87 -25.13
N ARG A 32 -26.83 -13.14 -24.91
CA ARG A 32 -25.60 -13.77 -24.41
C ARG A 32 -25.97 -14.34 -23.05
N SER A 33 -25.97 -15.67 -22.95
CA SER A 33 -26.25 -16.32 -21.68
C SER A 33 -25.04 -16.14 -20.76
N SER A 34 -25.25 -15.98 -19.46
CA SER A 34 -24.16 -15.87 -18.48
C SER A 34 -23.21 -17.08 -18.50
N ARG A 35 -23.67 -18.22 -19.03
CA ARG A 35 -22.87 -19.44 -19.20
C ARG A 35 -21.81 -19.30 -20.29
N ASP A 36 -22.13 -18.62 -21.39
CA ASP A 36 -21.18 -18.43 -22.48
C ASP A 36 -20.05 -17.46 -22.07
N GLU A 37 -20.34 -16.49 -21.20
CA GLU A 37 -19.36 -15.54 -20.66
C GLU A 37 -18.38 -16.21 -19.69
N ASP A 38 -18.88 -17.08 -18.79
CA ASP A 38 -18.03 -17.86 -17.87
C ASP A 38 -17.09 -18.83 -18.61
N ASP A 39 -17.57 -19.49 -19.68
CA ASP A 39 -16.76 -20.40 -20.49
C ASP A 39 -15.67 -19.64 -21.28
N GLU A 40 -15.98 -18.45 -21.81
CA GLU A 40 -15.01 -17.59 -22.48
C GLU A 40 -13.92 -17.10 -21.51
N GLU A 41 -14.30 -16.74 -20.29
CA GLU A 41 -13.35 -16.40 -19.23
C GLU A 41 -12.46 -17.59 -18.86
N ALA A 42 -13.01 -18.77 -18.65
CA ALA A 42 -12.26 -19.96 -18.29
C ALA A 42 -11.19 -20.30 -19.34
N LEU A 43 -11.51 -20.14 -20.63
CA LEU A 43 -10.56 -20.31 -21.72
C LEU A 43 -9.42 -19.28 -21.68
N LYS A 44 -9.73 -18.01 -21.40
CA LYS A 44 -8.72 -16.94 -21.24
C LYS A 44 -7.79 -17.22 -20.05
N TRP A 45 -8.34 -17.69 -18.93
CA TRP A 45 -7.55 -18.09 -17.77
C TRP A 45 -6.63 -19.28 -18.07
N ALA A 46 -7.13 -20.31 -18.74
CA ALA A 46 -6.31 -21.45 -19.16
C ALA A 46 -5.18 -21.05 -20.13
N ALA A 47 -5.39 -20.02 -20.95
CA ALA A 47 -4.34 -19.47 -21.80
C ALA A 47 -3.26 -18.76 -20.97
N LEU A 48 -3.64 -17.97 -19.95
CA LEU A 48 -2.70 -17.30 -19.04
C LEU A 48 -1.86 -18.28 -18.20
N GLU A 49 -2.45 -19.38 -17.76
CA GLU A 49 -1.72 -20.40 -16.98
C GLU A 49 -0.60 -21.07 -17.79
N LYS A 50 -0.81 -21.23 -19.10
CA LYS A 50 0.18 -21.81 -20.02
C LYS A 50 1.36 -20.87 -20.30
N LEU A 51 1.26 -19.58 -19.96
CA LEU A 51 2.35 -18.63 -20.14
C LEU A 51 3.54 -18.95 -19.22
N PRO A 52 4.78 -18.62 -19.64
CA PRO A 52 5.94 -18.58 -18.76
C PRO A 52 5.69 -17.65 -17.56
N SER A 53 6.34 -17.95 -16.42
CA SER A 53 6.15 -17.21 -15.16
C SER A 53 6.24 -15.71 -15.33
N PHE A 54 7.28 -15.21 -16.04
CA PHE A 54 7.46 -13.78 -16.28
C PHE A 54 6.28 -13.12 -17.01
N LEU A 55 5.74 -13.76 -18.06
CA LEU A 55 4.62 -13.21 -18.82
C LEU A 55 3.32 -13.28 -18.02
N ARG A 56 3.15 -14.31 -17.18
CA ARG A 56 1.99 -14.44 -16.29
C ARG A 56 1.93 -13.33 -15.25
N MET A 57 3.07 -12.88 -14.75
CA MET A 57 3.16 -11.76 -13.81
C MET A 57 2.79 -10.41 -14.46
N ARG A 58 2.94 -10.30 -15.77
CA ARG A 58 2.65 -9.08 -16.53
C ARG A 58 1.26 -9.08 -17.17
N ARG A 59 0.63 -10.23 -17.33
CA ARG A 59 -0.69 -10.35 -17.97
C ARG A 59 -1.79 -10.63 -16.95
N GLY A 60 -2.96 -10.07 -17.17
CA GLY A 60 -4.13 -10.25 -16.31
C GLY A 60 -5.41 -10.14 -17.12
N ILE A 61 -6.53 -10.47 -16.48
CA ILE A 61 -7.87 -10.34 -17.07
C ILE A 61 -8.57 -9.17 -16.38
N LEU A 62 -8.90 -8.14 -17.16
CA LEU A 62 -9.63 -6.97 -16.69
C LEU A 62 -11.09 -7.10 -17.11
N THR A 63 -12.01 -6.99 -16.16
CA THR A 63 -13.44 -6.96 -16.44
C THR A 63 -13.88 -5.53 -16.72
N GLU A 64 -14.30 -5.25 -17.95
CA GLU A 64 -14.84 -3.92 -18.32
C GLU A 64 -16.28 -3.73 -17.81
N GLU A 65 -16.76 -2.48 -17.75
CA GLU A 65 -18.11 -2.13 -17.27
C GLU A 65 -19.26 -2.86 -18.00
N LYS A 66 -19.00 -3.34 -19.22
CA LYS A 66 -19.96 -4.11 -20.03
C LYS A 66 -19.94 -5.61 -19.74
N GLY A 67 -19.24 -6.07 -18.70
CA GLY A 67 -19.09 -7.49 -18.35
C GLY A 67 -18.11 -8.24 -19.26
N GLN A 68 -17.46 -7.57 -20.21
CA GLN A 68 -16.49 -8.22 -21.09
C GLN A 68 -15.13 -8.31 -20.41
N ALA A 69 -14.66 -9.55 -20.20
CA ALA A 69 -13.33 -9.84 -19.72
C ALA A 69 -12.30 -9.72 -20.85
N ARG A 70 -11.30 -8.86 -20.70
CA ARG A 70 -10.23 -8.64 -21.68
C ARG A 70 -8.87 -9.00 -21.08
N GLU A 71 -8.05 -9.72 -21.84
CA GLU A 71 -6.64 -9.92 -21.49
C GLU A 71 -5.86 -8.62 -21.71
N ILE A 72 -5.14 -8.18 -20.68
CA ILE A 72 -4.35 -6.95 -20.69
C ILE A 72 -2.91 -7.20 -20.25
N ASP A 73 -2.00 -6.35 -20.73
CA ASP A 73 -0.65 -6.22 -20.18
C ASP A 73 -0.71 -5.19 -19.04
N VAL A 74 -0.60 -5.67 -17.81
CA VAL A 74 -0.62 -4.90 -16.58
C VAL A 74 0.45 -3.81 -16.60
N ALA A 75 1.60 -4.04 -17.24
CA ALA A 75 2.67 -3.05 -17.35
C ALA A 75 2.23 -1.79 -18.11
N ASN A 76 1.30 -1.94 -19.06
CA ASN A 76 0.84 -0.89 -19.97
C ASN A 76 -0.58 -0.38 -19.64
N LEU A 77 -1.05 -0.60 -18.41
CA LEU A 77 -2.34 -0.08 -17.93
C LEU A 77 -2.41 1.45 -18.06
N GLY A 78 -3.43 1.95 -18.77
CA GLY A 78 -3.69 3.38 -18.92
C GLY A 78 -4.24 4.02 -17.64
N LEU A 79 -4.19 5.36 -17.55
CA LEU A 79 -4.70 6.10 -16.37
C LEU A 79 -6.18 5.83 -16.09
N ILE A 80 -7.00 5.77 -17.14
CA ILE A 80 -8.45 5.51 -17.03
C ILE A 80 -8.69 4.09 -16.52
N GLU A 81 -7.97 3.10 -17.04
CA GLU A 81 -8.10 1.69 -16.63
C GLU A 81 -7.69 1.51 -15.16
N LYS A 82 -6.60 2.17 -14.73
CA LYS A 82 -6.16 2.18 -13.32
C LYS A 82 -7.22 2.79 -12.41
N ARG A 83 -7.80 3.92 -12.82
CA ARG A 83 -8.86 4.58 -12.07
C ARG A 83 -10.10 3.70 -11.96
N ASN A 84 -10.55 3.10 -13.06
CA ASN A 84 -11.70 2.20 -13.09
C ASN A 84 -11.45 0.95 -12.23
N LEU A 85 -10.24 0.38 -12.27
CA LEU A 85 -9.84 -0.70 -11.38
C LEU A 85 -9.98 -0.29 -9.90
N LEU A 86 -9.46 0.88 -9.53
CA LEU A 86 -9.55 1.38 -8.17
C LEU A 86 -10.98 1.73 -7.76
N GLU A 87 -11.82 2.25 -8.66
CA GLU A 87 -13.22 2.52 -8.39
C GLU A 87 -14.04 1.24 -8.15
N ARG A 88 -13.68 0.13 -8.80
CA ARG A 88 -14.29 -1.19 -8.55
C ARG A 88 -13.81 -1.84 -7.27
N LEU A 89 -12.53 -1.65 -6.92
CA LEU A 89 -11.94 -2.22 -5.70
C LEU A 89 -12.33 -1.43 -4.45
N VAL A 90 -12.31 -0.10 -4.52
CA VAL A 90 -12.60 0.81 -3.42
C VAL A 90 -13.40 1.99 -3.95
N LYS A 91 -14.73 1.92 -3.84
CA LYS A 91 -15.61 3.02 -4.24
C LYS A 91 -15.70 4.06 -3.11
N ILE A 92 -15.95 3.59 -1.89
CA ILE A 92 -16.01 4.38 -0.66
C ILE A 92 -14.82 3.99 0.23
N SER A 93 -13.93 4.94 0.52
CA SER A 93 -12.66 4.68 1.22
C SER A 93 -12.82 4.12 2.63
N GLU A 94 -13.90 4.43 3.34
CA GLU A 94 -14.10 3.96 4.72
C GLU A 94 -14.64 2.52 4.81
N GLU A 95 -15.63 2.17 3.98
CA GLU A 95 -16.30 0.85 4.04
C GLU A 95 -15.66 -0.20 3.12
N ASP A 96 -15.29 0.18 1.90
CA ASP A 96 -14.81 -0.78 0.91
C ASP A 96 -13.34 -1.13 1.12
N ASN A 97 -12.57 -0.26 1.78
CA ASN A 97 -11.16 -0.52 2.04
C ASN A 97 -10.95 -1.73 2.95
N GLU A 98 -11.76 -1.90 3.99
CA GLU A 98 -11.67 -3.07 4.86
C GLU A 98 -11.94 -4.35 4.06
N ARG A 99 -13.00 -4.35 3.24
CA ARG A 99 -13.33 -5.50 2.37
C ARG A 99 -12.23 -5.81 1.38
N PHE A 100 -11.66 -4.78 0.76
CA PHE A 100 -10.54 -4.90 -0.16
C PHE A 100 -9.31 -5.52 0.51
N LEU A 101 -8.91 -5.01 1.68
CA LEU A 101 -7.78 -5.53 2.45
C LEU A 101 -8.03 -6.97 2.92
N LEU A 102 -9.27 -7.30 3.31
CA LEU A 102 -9.65 -8.67 3.66
C LEU A 102 -9.54 -9.62 2.46
N LYS A 103 -9.98 -9.22 1.27
CA LYS A 103 -9.81 -10.01 0.04
C LYS A 103 -8.33 -10.24 -0.31
N LEU A 104 -7.49 -9.21 -0.19
CA LEU A 104 -6.05 -9.32 -0.39
C LEU A 104 -5.44 -10.33 0.58
N LYS A 105 -5.75 -10.19 1.87
CA LYS A 105 -5.31 -11.09 2.93
C LYS A 105 -5.78 -12.52 2.71
N GLU A 106 -7.05 -12.70 2.35
CA GLU A 106 -7.63 -14.01 2.09
C GLU A 106 -6.92 -14.71 0.93
N ARG A 107 -6.64 -14.01 -0.16
CA ARG A 107 -5.90 -14.56 -1.30
C ARG A 107 -4.52 -15.09 -0.89
N ILE A 108 -3.79 -14.35 -0.06
CA ILE A 108 -2.47 -14.77 0.43
C ILE A 108 -2.59 -15.98 1.37
N HIS A 109 -3.56 -15.98 2.30
CA HIS A 109 -3.75 -17.08 3.25
C HIS A 109 -4.29 -18.37 2.61
N ARG A 110 -5.08 -18.28 1.53
CA ARG A 110 -5.61 -19.45 0.80
C ARG A 110 -4.50 -20.39 0.30
N VAL A 111 -3.30 -19.86 0.05
CA VAL A 111 -2.11 -20.61 -0.37
C VAL A 111 -1.10 -20.87 0.75
N GLY A 112 -1.50 -20.61 2.01
CA GLY A 112 -0.65 -20.83 3.19
C GLY A 112 0.60 -19.95 3.21
N LEU A 113 0.52 -18.74 2.64
CA LEU A 113 1.56 -17.73 2.81
C LEU A 113 1.21 -16.87 4.03
N ASP A 114 2.20 -16.68 4.90
CA ASP A 114 2.08 -15.80 6.05
C ASP A 114 2.78 -14.47 5.76
N LEU A 115 2.07 -13.39 6.05
CA LEU A 115 2.63 -12.04 5.96
C LEU A 115 3.65 -11.85 7.10
N PRO A 116 4.86 -11.36 6.79
CA PRO A 116 5.88 -11.13 7.82
C PRO A 116 5.36 -10.11 8.84
N THR A 117 5.48 -10.44 10.12
CA THR A 117 5.13 -9.56 11.22
C THR A 117 6.39 -9.09 11.92
N ILE A 118 6.34 -7.89 12.52
CA ILE A 118 7.48 -7.31 13.22
C ILE A 118 7.08 -7.12 14.68
N GLU A 119 7.72 -7.85 15.58
CA GLU A 119 7.74 -7.57 17.01
C GLU A 119 9.02 -6.78 17.34
N VAL A 120 8.86 -5.66 18.03
CA VAL A 120 9.99 -4.87 18.53
C VAL A 120 10.07 -5.04 20.04
N ARG A 121 11.22 -5.50 20.54
CA ARG A 121 11.49 -5.69 21.96
C ARG A 121 12.66 -4.81 22.37
N PHE A 122 12.55 -4.17 23.51
CA PHE A 122 13.63 -3.39 24.11
C PHE A 122 13.82 -3.82 25.56
N GLU A 123 15.07 -4.00 25.96
CA GLU A 123 15.44 -4.48 27.29
C GLU A 123 16.54 -3.59 27.87
N HIS A 124 16.31 -3.14 29.10
CA HIS A 124 17.23 -2.28 29.85
C HIS A 124 17.70 -1.03 29.08
N LEU A 125 16.83 -0.48 28.22
CA LEU A 125 17.15 0.62 27.34
C LEU A 125 17.34 1.91 28.13
N SER A 126 18.57 2.43 28.14
CA SER A 126 18.93 3.70 28.75
C SER A 126 19.63 4.60 27.75
N ILE A 127 19.26 5.89 27.72
CA ILE A 127 19.78 6.86 26.76
C ILE A 127 20.25 8.10 27.51
N GLU A 128 21.48 8.49 27.25
CA GLU A 128 22.14 9.63 27.88
C GLU A 128 22.60 10.64 26.82
N ALA A 129 22.46 11.92 27.13
CA ALA A 129 23.03 13.00 26.35
C ALA A 129 24.25 13.58 27.06
N GLU A 130 25.30 13.93 26.32
CA GLU A 130 26.38 14.72 26.89
C GLU A 130 25.98 16.21 26.93
N ALA A 131 25.71 16.74 28.13
CA ALA A 131 25.28 18.12 28.32
C ALA A 131 26.24 18.89 29.24
N TYR A 132 26.37 20.20 29.01
CA TYR A 132 27.03 21.10 29.95
C TYR A 132 26.05 21.48 31.07
N VAL A 133 26.39 21.16 32.32
CA VAL A 133 25.50 21.37 33.49
C VAL A 133 25.68 22.78 34.08
N GLY A 134 24.59 23.40 34.56
CA GLY A 134 24.57 24.69 35.27
C GLY A 134 23.99 25.86 34.45
N GLY A 135 24.31 27.11 34.81
CA GLY A 135 23.85 28.34 34.13
C GLY A 135 24.26 28.50 32.66
N ARG A 136 24.86 27.45 32.07
CA ARG A 136 25.25 27.33 30.66
C ARG A 136 24.37 26.33 29.87
N ALA A 137 23.35 25.74 30.49
CA ALA A 137 22.40 24.84 29.83
C ALA A 137 21.52 25.56 28.78
N LEU A 138 21.40 26.88 28.86
CA LEU A 138 20.72 27.71 27.88
C LEU A 138 21.73 28.22 26.84
N PRO A 139 21.49 28.03 25.52
CA PRO A 139 22.37 28.52 24.47
C PRO A 139 22.23 30.05 24.37
N THR A 140 23.02 30.76 25.15
CA THR A 140 23.25 32.20 24.97
C THR A 140 24.47 32.38 24.04
N ILE A 141 24.47 33.43 23.22
CA ILE A 141 25.55 33.70 22.23
C ILE A 141 26.95 33.66 22.89
N PHE A 142 27.07 34.18 24.11
CA PHE A 142 28.31 34.13 24.88
C PHE A 142 28.73 32.71 25.31
N ASN A 143 27.76 31.90 25.73
CA ASN A 143 28.00 30.50 26.10
C ASN A 143 28.38 29.65 24.87
N PHE A 144 27.81 29.93 23.70
CA PHE A 144 28.17 29.26 22.45
C PHE A 144 29.62 29.57 22.02
N SER A 145 30.02 30.84 22.02
CA SER A 145 31.40 31.24 21.68
C SER A 145 32.42 30.67 22.66
N ALA A 146 32.09 30.65 23.96
CA ALA A 146 32.94 30.02 24.98
C ALA A 146 33.05 28.50 24.77
N ASN A 147 31.93 27.82 24.46
CA ASN A 147 31.91 26.37 24.20
C ASN A 147 32.69 26.00 22.92
N MET A 148 32.69 26.86 21.89
CA MET A 148 33.44 26.66 20.64
C MET A 148 34.96 26.81 20.87
N LEU A 149 35.37 27.80 21.67
CA LEU A 149 36.77 28.02 22.04
C LEU A 149 37.29 26.89 22.94
N GLU A 150 36.48 26.43 23.90
CA GLU A 150 36.81 25.29 24.78
C GLU A 150 36.85 23.97 23.99
N GLY A 151 35.98 23.79 22.99
CA GLY A 151 36.04 22.66 22.05
C GLY A 151 37.36 22.62 21.28
N PHE A 152 37.81 23.78 20.77
CA PHE A 152 39.09 23.94 20.09
C PHE A 152 40.30 23.69 21.03
N LEU A 153 40.22 24.15 22.28
CA LEU A 153 41.26 23.92 23.29
C LEU A 153 41.29 22.48 23.82
N SER A 154 40.14 21.80 23.87
CA SER A 154 40.06 20.37 24.21
C SER A 154 40.58 19.49 23.06
N PHE A 155 40.38 19.89 21.81
CA PHE A 155 41.00 19.26 20.64
C PHE A 155 42.53 19.34 20.70
N LEU A 156 43.05 20.45 21.24
CA LEU A 156 44.48 20.64 21.51
C LEU A 156 44.96 19.98 22.83
N HIS A 157 44.13 19.18 23.52
CA HIS A 157 44.44 18.50 24.79
C HIS A 157 44.82 19.42 25.97
N ILE A 158 44.47 20.71 25.92
CA ILE A 158 44.87 21.69 26.96
C ILE A 158 43.85 21.72 28.12
N LEU A 159 42.59 21.37 27.88
CA LEU A 159 41.52 21.42 28.89
C LEU A 159 40.66 20.13 28.89
N PRO A 160 40.30 19.58 30.07
CA PRO A 160 39.39 18.44 30.17
C PRO A 160 37.95 18.85 29.83
N SER A 161 37.27 18.03 29.03
CA SER A 161 35.83 18.17 28.73
C SER A 161 35.00 18.20 30.01
N ARG A 162 34.19 19.26 30.19
CA ARG A 162 33.25 19.41 31.33
C ARG A 162 31.84 18.88 31.04
N LYS A 163 31.66 18.11 29.96
CA LYS A 163 30.36 17.50 29.63
C LYS A 163 30.03 16.42 30.66
N GLN A 164 28.82 16.44 31.21
CA GLN A 164 28.32 15.38 32.08
C GLN A 164 27.21 14.60 31.35
N PRO A 165 27.10 13.28 31.60
CA PRO A 165 25.99 12.49 31.09
C PRO A 165 24.70 12.94 31.78
N PHE A 166 23.76 13.44 30.99
CA PHE A 166 22.39 13.73 31.40
C PHE A 166 21.49 12.59 30.89
N PRO A 167 20.95 11.76 31.78
CA PRO A 167 20.12 10.65 31.36
C PRO A 167 18.73 11.14 30.94
N ILE A 168 18.31 10.72 29.75
CA ILE A 168 17.01 11.03 29.15
C ILE A 168 16.03 9.87 29.39
N LEU A 169 16.48 8.64 29.17
CA LEU A 169 15.71 7.42 29.42
C LEU A 169 16.48 6.53 30.38
N HIS A 170 15.76 5.89 31.30
CA HIS A 170 16.34 5.08 32.37
C HIS A 170 15.71 3.70 32.37
N ASP A 171 16.52 2.68 32.08
CA ASP A 171 16.22 1.25 32.28
C ASP A 171 14.82 0.81 31.80
N LEU A 172 14.48 1.18 30.56
CA LEU A 172 13.17 0.86 29.99
C LEU A 172 13.18 -0.53 29.36
N SER A 173 12.16 -1.32 29.68
CA SER A 173 11.93 -2.63 29.05
C SER A 173 10.48 -2.77 28.58
N GLY A 174 10.27 -3.41 27.44
CA GLY A 174 8.94 -3.57 26.87
C GLY A 174 8.92 -4.23 25.50
N ILE A 175 7.71 -4.50 25.02
CA ILE A 175 7.46 -5.19 23.75
C ILE A 175 6.33 -4.47 23.00
N ILE A 176 6.59 -4.14 21.74
CA ILE A 176 5.60 -3.66 20.77
C ILE A 176 5.19 -4.85 19.91
N LYS A 177 3.96 -5.33 20.13
CA LYS A 177 3.41 -6.47 19.39
C LYS A 177 2.93 -6.06 17.99
N PRO A 178 3.09 -6.91 16.98
CA PRO A 178 2.54 -6.66 15.65
C PRO A 178 1.00 -6.59 15.69
N ARG A 179 0.42 -5.94 14.67
CA ARG A 179 -1.04 -5.80 14.47
C ARG A 179 -1.77 -5.09 15.63
N ARG A 180 -1.08 -4.21 16.35
CA ARG A 180 -1.65 -3.40 17.43
C ARG A 180 -1.18 -1.96 17.34
N MET A 181 -2.08 -1.03 17.63
CA MET A 181 -1.72 0.36 17.86
C MET A 181 -1.25 0.52 19.31
N THR A 182 -0.02 1.02 19.50
CA THR A 182 0.53 1.32 20.82
C THR A 182 0.54 2.82 21.04
N LEU A 183 -0.16 3.29 22.06
CA LEU A 183 -0.24 4.71 22.41
C LEU A 183 0.79 5.05 23.50
N LEU A 184 1.75 5.90 23.18
CA LEU A 184 2.77 6.39 24.12
C LEU A 184 2.37 7.76 24.69
N LEU A 185 2.00 7.81 25.97
CA LEU A 185 1.62 9.03 26.67
C LEU A 185 2.68 9.44 27.70
N GLY A 186 2.90 10.74 27.83
CA GLY A 186 3.83 11.29 28.83
C GLY A 186 3.93 12.81 28.73
N PRO A 187 4.31 13.50 29.81
CA PRO A 187 4.40 14.97 29.84
C PRO A 187 5.45 15.50 28.85
N PRO A 188 5.44 16.78 28.47
CA PRO A 188 6.52 17.39 27.69
C PRO A 188 7.90 17.07 28.32
N SER A 189 8.92 16.87 27.47
CA SER A 189 10.28 16.49 27.89
C SER A 189 10.46 15.13 28.57
N SER A 190 9.45 14.25 28.58
CA SER A 190 9.56 12.89 29.14
C SER A 190 10.34 11.87 28.28
N GLY A 191 11.07 12.32 27.25
CA GLY A 191 11.86 11.42 26.39
C GLY A 191 11.09 10.59 25.35
N LYS A 192 9.78 10.83 25.12
CA LYS A 192 8.97 10.06 24.15
C LYS A 192 9.58 10.03 22.75
N THR A 193 9.95 11.20 22.24
CA THR A 193 10.57 11.34 20.91
C THR A 193 11.88 10.58 20.87
N THR A 194 12.68 10.65 21.93
CA THR A 194 13.95 9.92 22.07
C THR A 194 13.73 8.41 22.06
N LEU A 195 12.70 7.91 22.76
CA LEU A 195 12.34 6.49 22.74
C LEU A 195 11.95 6.04 21.33
N LEU A 196 11.08 6.77 20.64
CA LEU A 196 10.67 6.42 19.27
C LEU A 196 11.83 6.45 18.28
N LEU A 197 12.75 7.43 18.40
CA LEU A 197 13.95 7.51 17.56
C LEU A 197 14.92 6.37 17.84
N ALA A 198 15.08 5.98 19.10
CA ALA A 198 15.90 4.84 19.49
C ALA A 198 15.35 3.54 18.92
N LEU A 199 14.05 3.29 19.07
CA LEU A 199 13.38 2.13 18.50
C LEU A 199 13.49 2.11 16.97
N ALA A 200 13.38 3.26 16.29
CA ALA A 200 13.53 3.35 14.83
C ALA A 200 14.98 3.33 14.32
N GLY A 201 15.98 3.26 15.20
CA GLY A 201 17.40 3.26 14.84
C GLY A 201 17.88 4.59 14.26
N LYS A 202 17.18 5.69 14.58
CA LYS A 202 17.49 7.06 14.12
C LYS A 202 17.99 7.94 15.27
N LEU A 203 18.56 7.33 16.30
CA LEU A 203 19.13 8.07 17.43
C LEU A 203 20.33 8.91 16.95
N GLY A 204 20.42 10.15 17.43
CA GLY A 204 21.54 11.03 17.11
C GLY A 204 22.87 10.47 17.61
N LYS A 205 23.96 10.69 16.87
CA LYS A 205 25.30 10.18 17.22
C LYS A 205 25.86 10.75 18.53
N ASP A 206 25.32 11.88 18.97
CA ASP A 206 25.73 12.57 20.20
C ASP A 206 25.09 11.96 21.47
N LEU A 207 24.22 10.98 21.31
CA LEU A 207 23.52 10.28 22.39
C LEU A 207 24.18 8.91 22.63
N LYS A 208 24.47 8.61 23.89
CA LYS A 208 24.93 7.28 24.30
C LYS A 208 23.71 6.41 24.59
N SER A 209 23.58 5.29 23.89
CA SER A 209 22.57 4.27 24.15
C SER A 209 23.19 3.05 24.82
N SER A 210 22.52 2.52 25.83
CA SER A 210 22.82 1.23 26.46
C SER A 210 21.55 0.40 26.57
N GLY A 211 21.68 -0.91 26.79
CA GLY A 211 20.60 -1.89 26.63
C GLY A 211 20.51 -2.44 25.22
N SER A 212 19.44 -3.18 24.92
CA SER A 212 19.24 -3.82 23.61
C SER A 212 17.87 -3.47 23.03
N VAL A 213 17.81 -3.37 21.70
CA VAL A 213 16.58 -3.31 20.91
C VAL A 213 16.68 -4.39 19.84
N THR A 214 15.67 -5.24 19.78
CA THR A 214 15.62 -6.37 18.85
C THR A 214 14.32 -6.35 18.05
N TYR A 215 14.43 -6.78 16.79
CA TYR A 215 13.30 -6.96 15.87
C TYR A 215 13.19 -8.46 15.57
N ASN A 216 12.11 -9.10 16.02
CA ASN A 216 11.95 -10.56 15.95
C ASN A 216 13.17 -11.34 16.49
N GLY A 217 13.85 -10.82 17.50
CA GLY A 217 15.05 -11.42 18.11
C GLY A 217 16.38 -11.04 17.46
N HIS A 218 16.38 -10.32 16.33
CA HIS A 218 17.60 -9.83 15.68
C HIS A 218 17.99 -8.45 16.21
N GLU A 219 19.27 -8.24 16.50
CA GLU A 219 19.78 -6.94 16.92
C GLU A 219 19.76 -5.92 15.77
N MET A 220 19.64 -4.63 16.11
CA MET A 220 19.63 -3.54 15.12
C MET A 220 20.92 -3.44 14.29
N ALA A 221 22.02 -4.07 14.74
CA ALA A 221 23.28 -4.13 13.99
C ALA A 221 23.28 -5.21 12.90
N GLU A 222 22.38 -6.20 12.97
CA GLU A 222 22.31 -7.33 12.03
C GLU A 222 21.58 -6.97 10.73
N PHE A 223 20.78 -5.90 10.74
CA PHE A 223 19.98 -5.46 9.60
C PHE A 223 19.94 -3.93 9.54
N VAL A 224 19.13 -3.37 8.64
CA VAL A 224 18.94 -1.92 8.50
C VAL A 224 17.54 -1.55 9.03
N PRO A 225 17.39 -1.16 10.32
CA PRO A 225 16.10 -0.84 10.93
C PRO A 225 15.28 0.20 10.17
N GLN A 226 15.95 1.11 9.46
CA GLN A 226 15.33 2.17 8.69
C GLN A 226 14.62 1.64 7.42
N ARG A 227 14.88 0.39 7.01
CA ARG A 227 14.12 -0.30 5.95
C ARG A 227 12.90 -1.05 6.49
N THR A 228 12.92 -1.39 7.77
CA THR A 228 11.88 -2.17 8.45
C THR A 228 10.92 -1.29 9.24
N SER A 229 11.32 -0.08 9.60
CA SER A 229 10.53 0.88 10.36
C SER A 229 10.59 2.27 9.75
N ALA A 230 9.43 2.93 9.72
CA ALA A 230 9.33 4.33 9.35
C ALA A 230 9.07 5.19 10.58
N TYR A 231 9.82 6.29 10.67
CA TYR A 231 9.63 7.31 11.69
C TYR A 231 9.14 8.59 11.01
N ILE A 232 7.94 9.03 11.41
CA ILE A 232 7.34 10.29 10.93
C ILE A 232 7.68 11.38 11.94
N SER A 233 8.45 12.37 11.50
CA SER A 233 8.83 13.51 12.33
C SER A 233 7.65 14.42 12.63
N GLN A 234 7.83 15.22 13.68
CA GLN A 234 6.87 16.26 14.05
C GLN A 234 6.77 17.33 12.95
N HIS A 235 7.90 17.68 12.33
CA HIS A 235 8.00 18.57 11.18
C HIS A 235 7.77 17.81 9.87
N ASP A 236 7.04 18.45 8.94
CA ASP A 236 6.76 17.91 7.62
C ASP A 236 7.73 18.51 6.59
N LEU A 237 8.69 17.70 6.14
CA LEU A 237 9.71 18.10 5.16
C LEU A 237 9.31 17.58 3.77
N HIS A 238 8.91 18.48 2.90
CA HIS A 238 8.54 18.19 1.51
C HIS A 238 9.13 19.23 0.57
N ILE A 239 9.36 18.85 -0.68
CA ILE A 239 9.73 19.77 -1.76
C ILE A 239 8.47 20.55 -2.14
N GLY A 240 8.46 21.87 -1.90
CA GLY A 240 7.29 22.72 -2.11
C GLY A 240 6.86 22.84 -3.57
N GLU A 241 7.82 22.63 -4.48
CA GLU A 241 7.69 22.71 -5.93
C GLU A 241 7.09 21.45 -6.59
N MET A 242 6.84 20.39 -5.83
CA MET A 242 6.21 19.18 -6.34
C MET A 242 4.72 19.15 -6.01
N THR A 243 3.91 18.53 -6.88
CA THR A 243 2.53 18.20 -6.54
C THR A 243 2.46 17.06 -5.52
N VAL A 244 1.31 16.89 -4.87
CA VAL A 244 1.09 15.77 -3.94
C VAL A 244 1.32 14.43 -4.64
N ARG A 245 0.75 14.24 -5.83
CA ARG A 245 0.89 13.02 -6.63
C ARG A 245 2.35 12.75 -7.01
N GLU A 246 3.08 13.77 -7.45
CA GLU A 246 4.49 13.62 -7.79
C GLU A 246 5.33 13.27 -6.57
N THR A 247 5.06 13.90 -5.43
CA THR A 247 5.76 13.64 -4.16
C THR A 247 5.58 12.18 -3.73
N LEU A 248 4.35 11.67 -3.78
CA LEU A 248 4.05 10.29 -3.42
C LEU A 248 4.60 9.29 -4.45
N SER A 249 4.50 9.62 -5.73
CA SER A 249 5.07 8.80 -6.81
C SER A 249 6.60 8.72 -6.71
N PHE A 250 7.25 9.83 -6.39
CA PHE A 250 8.69 9.90 -6.16
C PHE A 250 9.10 9.03 -4.97
N SER A 251 8.40 9.16 -3.83
CA SER A 251 8.63 8.31 -2.66
C SER A 251 8.48 6.83 -3.02
N ALA A 252 7.38 6.45 -3.68
CA ALA A 252 7.14 5.07 -4.09
C ALA A 252 8.23 4.52 -5.02
N ARG A 253 8.75 5.34 -5.95
CA ARG A 253 9.85 4.93 -6.85
C ARG A 253 11.18 4.75 -6.11
N CYS A 254 11.52 5.63 -5.17
CA CYS A 254 12.74 5.51 -4.38
C CYS A 254 12.75 4.25 -3.49
N GLN A 255 11.58 3.79 -3.06
CA GLN A 255 11.43 2.58 -2.25
C GLN A 255 11.46 1.30 -3.10
N GLY A 256 11.11 1.40 -4.38
CA GLY A 256 11.02 0.29 -5.31
C GLY A 256 9.86 -0.66 -5.00
N VAL A 257 9.81 -1.80 -5.70
CA VAL A 257 8.78 -2.83 -5.47
C VAL A 257 9.12 -3.75 -4.30
N GLY A 258 10.37 -3.72 -3.81
CA GLY A 258 10.83 -4.55 -2.68
C GLY A 258 10.58 -6.05 -2.92
N PRO A 259 10.23 -6.83 -1.87
CA PRO A 259 9.96 -8.27 -2.00
C PRO A 259 8.60 -8.59 -2.65
N ARG A 260 7.82 -7.58 -3.08
CA ARG A 260 6.46 -7.79 -3.60
C ARG A 260 6.45 -8.67 -4.85
N TYR A 261 7.42 -8.49 -5.74
CA TYR A 261 7.53 -9.30 -6.95
C TYR A 261 7.81 -10.77 -6.65
N GLU A 262 8.74 -11.04 -5.74
CA GLU A 262 9.09 -12.40 -5.30
C GLU A 262 7.91 -13.06 -4.57
N MET A 263 7.29 -12.34 -3.63
CA MET A 263 6.09 -12.79 -2.92
C MET A 263 4.96 -13.12 -3.89
N LEU A 264 4.68 -12.25 -4.87
CA LEU A 264 3.61 -12.46 -5.83
C LEU A 264 3.92 -13.62 -6.79
N THR A 265 5.19 -13.82 -7.13
CA THR A 265 5.63 -14.95 -7.95
C THR A 265 5.40 -16.27 -7.22
N GLU A 266 5.76 -16.33 -5.94
CA GLU A 266 5.52 -17.50 -5.08
C GLU A 266 4.03 -17.73 -4.85
N LEU A 267 3.25 -16.67 -4.62
CA LEU A 267 1.79 -16.73 -4.52
C LEU A 267 1.18 -17.33 -5.79
N SER A 268 1.54 -16.82 -6.96
CA SER A 268 1.03 -17.33 -8.25
C SER A 268 1.43 -18.79 -8.50
N ARG A 269 2.62 -19.21 -8.06
CA ARG A 269 3.07 -20.61 -8.14
C ARG A 269 2.17 -21.53 -7.31
N ARG A 270 1.89 -21.18 -6.06
CA ARG A 270 1.05 -21.99 -5.17
C ARG A 270 -0.41 -22.00 -5.57
N GLU A 271 -0.95 -20.89 -6.09
CA GLU A 271 -2.30 -20.83 -6.64
C GLU A 271 -2.50 -21.84 -7.77
N ARG A 272 -1.52 -21.95 -8.66
CA ARG A 272 -1.53 -22.94 -9.76
C ARG A 272 -1.49 -24.38 -9.24
N GLU A 273 -0.65 -24.67 -8.25
CA GLU A 273 -0.55 -26.01 -7.66
C GLU A 273 -1.83 -26.44 -6.96
N ALA A 274 -2.54 -25.48 -6.35
CA ALA A 274 -3.83 -25.70 -5.71
C ALA A 274 -5.03 -25.57 -6.67
N ASN A 275 -4.81 -25.27 -7.95
CA ASN A 275 -5.85 -25.00 -8.96
C ASN A 275 -6.86 -23.92 -8.51
N ILE A 276 -6.36 -22.85 -7.89
CA ILE A 276 -7.15 -21.73 -7.38
C ILE A 276 -7.07 -20.57 -8.37
N LYS A 277 -8.22 -20.11 -8.87
CA LYS A 277 -8.35 -18.88 -9.66
C LYS A 277 -8.48 -17.66 -8.72
N PRO A 278 -7.61 -16.64 -8.82
CA PRO A 278 -7.74 -15.42 -8.05
C PRO A 278 -8.87 -14.52 -8.58
N ASP A 279 -9.34 -13.61 -7.73
CA ASP A 279 -10.21 -12.50 -8.14
C ASP A 279 -9.46 -11.62 -9.18
N PRO A 280 -10.02 -11.38 -10.38
CA PRO A 280 -9.31 -10.68 -11.46
C PRO A 280 -8.84 -9.28 -11.09
N ASP A 281 -9.63 -8.56 -10.29
CA ASP A 281 -9.33 -7.17 -9.93
C ASP A 281 -8.21 -7.11 -8.88
N ILE A 282 -8.28 -8.01 -7.90
CA ILE A 282 -7.22 -8.19 -6.90
C ILE A 282 -5.91 -8.62 -7.58
N ASP A 283 -6.00 -9.46 -8.61
CA ASP A 283 -4.86 -9.91 -9.38
C ASP A 283 -4.17 -8.83 -10.18
N ILE A 284 -4.93 -8.04 -10.91
CA ILE A 284 -4.37 -6.90 -11.62
C ILE A 284 -3.77 -5.91 -10.64
N PHE A 285 -4.44 -5.60 -9.53
CA PHE A 285 -3.91 -4.67 -8.54
C PHE A 285 -2.57 -5.14 -7.96
N MET A 286 -2.47 -6.39 -7.51
CA MET A 286 -1.22 -6.89 -6.94
C MET A 286 -0.10 -6.96 -7.98
N LYS A 287 -0.40 -7.38 -9.21
CA LYS A 287 0.56 -7.36 -10.32
C LYS A 287 1.02 -5.92 -10.61
N ALA A 288 0.11 -4.97 -10.71
CA ALA A 288 0.44 -3.57 -10.98
C ALA A 288 1.29 -2.96 -9.86
N ALA A 289 1.02 -3.33 -8.60
CA ALA A 289 1.78 -2.89 -7.43
C ALA A 289 3.17 -3.53 -7.30
N ALA A 290 3.43 -4.65 -8.01
CA ALA A 290 4.67 -5.41 -7.96
C ALA A 290 5.57 -5.21 -9.20
N LEU A 291 5.08 -4.57 -10.27
CA LEU A 291 5.85 -4.29 -11.48
C LEU A 291 6.57 -2.93 -11.36
N GLU A 292 7.88 -2.93 -11.65
CA GLU A 292 8.70 -1.72 -11.71
C GLU A 292 8.47 -0.94 -13.01
N GLY A 293 8.71 0.38 -12.98
CA GLY A 293 8.81 1.22 -14.18
C GLY A 293 7.50 1.81 -14.69
N GLN A 294 6.38 1.70 -13.97
CA GLN A 294 5.17 2.42 -14.33
C GLN A 294 5.30 3.91 -14.04
N GLU A 295 5.02 4.77 -15.02
CA GLU A 295 5.01 6.23 -14.84
C GLU A 295 4.01 6.67 -13.76
N THR A 296 2.85 6.01 -13.69
CA THR A 296 1.86 6.19 -12.63
C THR A 296 1.67 4.90 -11.86
N ASN A 297 1.88 4.92 -10.56
CA ASN A 297 1.75 3.73 -9.73
C ASN A 297 0.30 3.60 -9.23
N VAL A 298 -0.36 2.48 -9.53
CA VAL A 298 -1.72 2.16 -9.01
C VAL A 298 -1.77 2.26 -7.48
N THR A 299 -0.65 1.94 -6.83
CA THR A 299 -0.46 2.12 -5.39
C THR A 299 -0.63 3.57 -4.96
N THR A 300 -0.03 4.52 -5.68
CA THR A 300 -0.10 5.94 -5.34
C THR A 300 -1.52 6.46 -5.48
N ASP A 301 -2.23 6.05 -6.54
CA ASP A 301 -3.64 6.40 -6.74
C ASP A 301 -4.54 5.81 -5.65
N TYR A 302 -4.31 4.55 -5.27
CA TYR A 302 -5.00 3.91 -4.16
C TYR A 302 -4.81 4.69 -2.86
N ILE A 303 -3.58 5.11 -2.53
CA ILE A 303 -3.34 5.81 -1.26
C ILE A 303 -3.90 7.23 -1.28
N LEU A 304 -3.78 7.95 -2.40
CA LEU A 304 -4.46 9.24 -2.58
C LEU A 304 -5.96 9.15 -2.28
N LYS A 305 -6.59 8.04 -2.69
CA LYS A 305 -8.01 7.78 -2.43
C LYS A 305 -8.31 7.48 -0.97
N ILE A 306 -7.57 6.54 -0.35
CA ILE A 306 -7.79 6.16 1.05
C ILE A 306 -7.59 7.34 2.00
N LEU A 307 -6.62 8.21 1.71
CA LEU A 307 -6.35 9.38 2.54
C LEU A 307 -7.22 10.59 2.22
N GLY A 308 -8.10 10.52 1.21
CA GLY A 308 -8.94 11.65 0.80
C GLY A 308 -8.10 12.84 0.31
N LEU A 309 -7.05 12.55 -0.47
CA LEU A 309 -6.15 13.54 -1.08
C LEU A 309 -6.40 13.68 -2.59
N GLU A 310 -7.40 13.00 -3.16
CA GLU A 310 -7.70 13.02 -4.60
C GLU A 310 -7.92 14.45 -5.15
N ILE A 311 -8.64 15.28 -4.40
CA ILE A 311 -8.97 16.66 -4.82
C ILE A 311 -7.71 17.54 -4.92
N CYS A 312 -6.70 17.28 -4.08
CA CYS A 312 -5.45 18.03 -4.06
C CYS A 312 -4.27 17.27 -4.67
N ALA A 313 -4.52 16.17 -5.39
CA ALA A 313 -3.47 15.31 -5.92
C ALA A 313 -2.51 16.07 -6.84
N ASP A 314 -3.07 16.95 -7.69
CA ASP A 314 -2.30 17.75 -8.66
C ASP A 314 -2.07 19.19 -8.18
N THR A 315 -2.30 19.45 -6.88
CA THR A 315 -1.93 20.72 -6.25
C THR A 315 -0.52 20.65 -5.70
N MET A 316 0.23 21.75 -5.83
CA MET A 316 1.55 21.93 -5.24
C MET A 316 1.51 21.72 -3.73
N VAL A 317 2.46 20.98 -3.18
CA VAL A 317 2.56 20.79 -1.72
C VAL A 317 2.78 22.13 -1.03
N GLY A 318 3.63 22.98 -1.61
CA GLY A 318 3.97 24.29 -1.08
C GLY A 318 4.84 24.24 0.18
N ASP A 319 5.39 25.40 0.50
CA ASP A 319 6.28 25.65 1.62
C ASP A 319 5.93 26.99 2.29
N GLU A 320 6.86 27.57 3.05
CA GLU A 320 6.65 28.86 3.71
C GLU A 320 6.54 30.04 2.71
N MET A 321 7.09 29.88 1.51
CA MET A 321 7.19 30.92 0.48
C MET A 321 6.18 30.71 -0.67
N ILE A 322 5.78 29.46 -0.91
CA ILE A 322 4.90 29.01 -1.99
C ILE A 322 3.61 28.48 -1.38
N ARG A 323 2.48 29.10 -1.73
CA ARG A 323 1.16 28.61 -1.32
C ARG A 323 0.91 27.22 -1.92
N GLY A 324 0.52 26.27 -1.07
CA GLY A 324 0.14 24.93 -1.46
C GLY A 324 -1.06 24.39 -0.69
N ILE A 325 -0.99 23.10 -0.34
CA ILE A 325 -2.04 22.39 0.40
C ILE A 325 -2.12 22.86 1.87
N SER A 326 -3.24 22.56 2.53
CA SER A 326 -3.41 22.85 3.96
C SER A 326 -2.46 22.03 4.84
N GLY A 327 -2.16 22.52 6.06
CA GLY A 327 -1.29 21.78 6.99
C GLY A 327 -1.80 20.38 7.35
N GLY A 328 -3.13 20.20 7.47
CA GLY A 328 -3.73 18.89 7.69
C GLY A 328 -3.60 17.93 6.50
N GLN A 329 -3.63 18.46 5.26
CA GLN A 329 -3.30 17.68 4.06
C GLN A 329 -1.80 17.34 4.04
N LYS A 330 -0.93 18.30 4.36
CA LYS A 330 0.53 18.10 4.41
C LYS A 330 0.92 17.00 5.41
N LYS A 331 0.29 16.93 6.58
CA LYS A 331 0.50 15.85 7.55
C LYS A 331 0.13 14.47 7.01
N ARG A 332 -0.99 14.37 6.26
CA ARG A 332 -1.41 13.13 5.61
C ARG A 332 -0.40 12.70 4.53
N VAL A 333 0.12 13.65 3.75
CA VAL A 333 1.17 13.39 2.75
C VAL A 333 2.47 12.89 3.40
N THR A 334 2.92 13.49 4.52
CA THR A 334 4.10 13.01 5.25
C THR A 334 3.92 11.59 5.77
N THR A 335 2.71 11.31 6.27
CA THR A 335 2.36 9.98 6.74
C THR A 335 2.47 9.00 5.57
N ASP A 336 1.91 9.31 4.41
CA ASP A 336 1.93 8.41 3.26
C ASP A 336 3.33 8.18 2.64
N ALA A 337 4.14 9.22 2.53
CA ALA A 337 5.53 9.05 2.07
C ALA A 337 6.28 7.99 2.91
N SER A 338 5.89 7.82 4.18
CA SER A 338 6.38 6.76 5.05
C SER A 338 5.66 5.41 4.86
N TRP A 339 4.34 5.40 4.59
CA TRP A 339 3.58 4.16 4.35
C TRP A 339 3.98 3.47 3.04
N THR A 340 4.20 4.25 1.98
CA THR A 340 4.79 3.75 0.72
C THR A 340 6.14 3.07 0.93
N SER A 341 6.90 3.50 1.96
CA SER A 341 8.21 2.94 2.35
C SER A 341 8.13 1.62 3.11
N THR A 342 7.07 1.35 3.88
CA THR A 342 7.07 0.24 4.88
C THR A 342 5.91 -0.74 4.72
N SER A 343 5.38 -0.85 3.50
CA SER A 343 4.55 -1.98 3.02
C SER A 343 3.05 -1.86 3.25
N ILE A 344 2.31 -1.83 2.14
CA ILE A 344 0.84 -1.92 2.05
C ILE A 344 0.31 -3.28 2.52
N PHE A 345 1.17 -4.28 2.66
CA PHE A 345 0.81 -5.65 3.01
C PHE A 345 1.08 -6.04 4.47
N HIS A 346 1.58 -5.13 5.32
CA HIS A 346 1.97 -5.48 6.71
C HIS A 346 0.98 -4.97 7.77
N GLY A 347 -0.08 -4.26 7.34
CA GLY A 347 -1.14 -3.68 8.19
C GLY A 347 -2.14 -4.70 8.69
#